data_AF-A0A3D2L6V1-F1
#
_entry.id   AF-A0A3D2L6V1-F1
#
_cell.length_a   1.000
_cell.length_b   1.000
_cell.length_c   1.000
_cell.angle_alpha   90.00
_cell.angle_beta   90.00
_cell.angle_gamma   90.00
#
_symmetry.space_group_name_H-M   'P 1'
#
loop_
_entity.id
_entity.type
_entity.pdbx_description
1 polymer ?
#
loop_
_entity_poly.entity_id
_entity_poly.type
_entity_poly.pdbx_seq_one_letter_code
_entity_poly.pdbx_strand_id
1 'polypeptide(L)'
;MKAKKTLRQTLKITEITVESELFMRRTSTAIAALLLLGACQSADDTTLPPPVAEMPPAPTQADRSELVAAESARLNEWFEDKFQETLDRNPMYQTYLGVKTDYDKWNDVSDAKAIEDMEIQRANIAEMKTLFDFDLLNDQAKLSWRLAEYELAEAEAGFPYRHYDYVFDQMRGVQSGIPAFLVNQHGVTSLSDAEAYVARLEGVETYLAQNIENAEYSASLGIMPPAFAYPYVLNDSKGVITGYPFTTDV
;
A
#
# COMPACT_ATOMS: atom_id res chain seq x y z
N MET A 1 41.45 -12.96 -24.45
CA MET A 1 41.00 -12.06 -23.34
C MET A 1 39.67 -12.44 -22.68
N LYS A 2 38.87 -13.40 -23.18
CA LYS A 2 37.60 -13.81 -22.53
C LYS A 2 37.76 -14.78 -21.35
N ALA A 3 38.79 -15.64 -21.32
CA ALA A 3 38.96 -16.65 -20.27
C ALA A 3 39.36 -16.10 -18.88
N LYS A 4 40.05 -14.95 -18.81
CA LYS A 4 40.45 -14.33 -17.53
C LYS A 4 39.31 -13.59 -16.81
N LYS A 5 38.24 -13.22 -17.54
CA LYS A 5 37.09 -12.48 -16.96
C LYS A 5 36.15 -13.44 -16.23
N THR A 6 35.95 -14.64 -16.79
CA THR A 6 35.11 -15.69 -16.18
C THR A 6 35.70 -16.20 -14.86
N LEU A 7 37.02 -16.38 -14.76
CA LEU A 7 37.68 -16.83 -13.53
C LEU A 7 37.56 -15.82 -12.36
N ARG A 8 37.51 -14.51 -12.65
CA ARG A 8 37.34 -13.46 -11.63
C ARG A 8 35.90 -13.33 -11.12
N GLN A 9 34.90 -13.77 -11.90
CA GLN A 9 33.50 -13.80 -11.46
C GLN A 9 33.22 -15.01 -10.57
N THR A 10 33.86 -16.14 -10.83
CA THR A 10 33.68 -17.35 -9.99
C THR A 10 34.33 -17.20 -8.62
N LEU A 11 35.50 -16.53 -8.49
CA LEU A 11 36.14 -16.30 -7.18
C LEU A 11 35.34 -15.36 -6.26
N LYS A 12 34.65 -14.35 -6.80
CA LYS A 12 33.83 -13.41 -5.99
C LYS A 12 32.57 -14.05 -5.41
N ILE A 13 32.06 -15.10 -6.04
CA ILE A 13 30.86 -15.81 -5.56
C ILE A 13 31.24 -16.77 -4.42
N THR A 14 32.48 -17.27 -4.38
CA THR A 14 32.96 -18.14 -3.30
C THR A 14 33.35 -17.36 -2.03
N GLU A 15 33.77 -16.10 -2.12
CA GLU A 15 34.07 -15.26 -0.94
C GLU A 15 32.81 -14.76 -0.20
N ILE A 16 31.67 -14.63 -0.89
CA ILE A 16 30.42 -14.15 -0.30
C ILE A 16 29.67 -15.27 0.48
N THR A 17 29.93 -16.54 0.17
CA THR A 17 29.30 -17.68 0.88
C THR A 17 30.03 -18.06 2.19
N VAL A 18 31.20 -17.50 2.46
CA VAL A 18 32.00 -17.83 3.66
C VAL A 18 31.73 -16.90 4.84
N GLU A 19 31.20 -15.69 4.61
CA GLU A 19 30.88 -14.75 5.71
C GLU A 19 29.49 -14.93 6.33
N SER A 20 28.60 -15.73 5.73
CA SER A 20 27.24 -15.95 6.25
C SER A 20 27.10 -17.15 7.22
N GLU A 21 28.16 -17.92 7.47
CA GLU A 21 28.12 -19.09 8.37
C GLU A 21 28.71 -18.85 9.77
N LEU A 22 29.15 -17.63 10.11
CA LEU A 22 29.89 -17.38 11.36
C LEU A 22 29.14 -16.61 12.47
N PHE A 23 27.84 -16.36 12.35
CA PHE A 23 27.10 -15.58 13.37
C PHE A 23 25.89 -16.28 14.00
N MET A 24 25.81 -17.61 13.92
CA MET A 24 24.72 -18.33 14.60
C MET A 24 25.15 -19.68 15.13
N ARG A 25 25.89 -19.67 16.25
CA ARG A 25 26.09 -20.84 17.12
C ARG A 25 26.79 -20.46 18.43
N ARG A 26 26.02 -20.02 19.42
CA ARG A 26 26.37 -20.19 20.84
C ARG A 26 25.13 -20.56 21.65
N THR A 27 24.85 -21.85 21.61
CA THR A 27 24.01 -22.57 22.57
C THR A 27 24.73 -22.71 23.91
N SER A 28 23.94 -22.54 24.97
CA SER A 28 24.03 -23.28 26.26
C SER A 28 25.15 -22.95 27.24
N THR A 29 24.76 -22.50 28.44
CA THR A 29 24.89 -23.29 29.69
C THR A 29 24.11 -22.64 30.83
N ALA A 30 23.20 -23.41 31.42
CA ALA A 30 22.66 -23.22 32.76
C ALA A 30 23.75 -23.48 33.83
N ILE A 31 23.59 -22.95 35.05
CA ILE A 31 23.72 -23.68 36.35
C ILE A 31 23.78 -22.70 37.55
N ALA A 32 23.10 -23.14 38.61
CA ALA A 32 23.28 -22.87 40.04
C ALA A 32 22.71 -21.60 40.67
N ALA A 33 21.55 -21.81 41.31
CA ALA A 33 21.19 -21.19 42.57
C ALA A 33 22.23 -21.52 43.66
N LEU A 34 22.66 -20.51 44.42
CA LEU A 34 23.37 -20.66 45.68
C LEU A 34 22.80 -19.64 46.68
N LEU A 35 21.95 -20.17 47.58
CA LEU A 35 21.55 -19.53 48.83
C LEU A 35 22.72 -19.65 49.81
N LEU A 36 23.25 -18.52 50.29
CA LEU A 36 24.00 -18.46 51.54
C LEU A 36 23.56 -17.24 52.35
N LEU A 37 22.99 -17.54 53.51
CA LEU A 37 22.83 -16.66 54.65
C LEU A 37 24.20 -16.32 55.26
N GLY A 38 24.33 -15.10 55.79
CA GLY A 38 25.45 -14.66 56.63
C GLY A 38 25.58 -13.14 56.58
N ALA A 39 24.78 -12.42 57.36
CA ALA A 39 25.13 -11.94 58.71
C ALA A 39 25.62 -10.48 58.69
N CYS A 40 24.85 -9.68 59.43
CA CYS A 40 25.04 -8.30 59.85
C CYS A 40 26.49 -7.82 59.98
N GLN A 41 26.77 -6.63 59.44
CA GLN A 41 27.72 -5.72 60.05
C GLN A 41 27.23 -4.28 59.88
N SER A 42 26.79 -3.70 61.00
CA SER A 42 26.50 -2.27 61.10
C SER A 42 27.83 -1.52 61.11
N ALA A 43 28.06 -0.71 60.09
CA ALA A 43 29.07 0.34 60.13
C ALA A 43 28.33 1.65 59.82
N ASP A 44 28.16 2.47 60.84
CA ASP A 44 27.74 3.86 60.72
C ASP A 44 28.85 4.62 60.01
N ASP A 45 28.67 4.93 58.73
CA ASP A 45 29.42 5.97 58.06
C ASP A 45 28.43 6.97 57.47
N THR A 46 28.20 8.04 58.22
CA THR A 46 27.32 9.14 57.83
C THR A 46 28.09 10.04 56.86
N THR A 47 28.11 9.65 55.59
CA THR A 47 28.42 10.56 54.48
C THR A 47 27.25 10.56 53.52
N LEU A 48 26.41 11.60 53.65
CA LEU A 48 25.25 11.84 52.79
C LEU A 48 25.71 12.03 51.33
N PRO A 49 25.24 11.23 50.36
CA PRO A 49 25.36 11.58 48.95
C PRO A 49 24.52 12.83 48.63
N PRO A 50 24.92 13.64 47.63
CA PRO A 50 24.13 14.80 47.20
C PRO A 50 22.74 14.36 46.72
N PRO A 51 21.72 15.22 46.81
CA PRO A 51 20.35 14.88 46.43
C PRO A 51 20.34 14.53 44.94
N VAL A 52 20.07 13.26 44.64
CA VAL A 52 19.66 12.86 43.30
C VAL A 52 18.35 13.60 43.06
N ALA A 53 18.32 14.51 42.10
CA ALA A 53 17.10 15.17 41.68
C ALA A 53 16.04 14.07 41.43
N GLU A 54 14.93 14.14 42.16
CA GLU A 54 13.83 13.19 42.03
C GLU A 54 13.40 13.16 40.57
N MET A 55 13.64 12.01 39.93
CA MET A 55 13.11 11.73 38.62
C MET A 55 11.59 11.84 38.72
N PRO A 56 10.89 12.54 37.80
CA PRO A 56 9.45 12.69 37.87
C PRO A 56 8.77 11.33 38.11
N PRO A 57 7.74 11.26 38.98
CA PRO A 57 7.05 10.00 39.22
C PRO A 57 6.52 9.45 37.89
N ALA A 58 6.73 8.15 37.66
CA ALA A 58 6.18 7.48 36.50
C ALA A 58 4.66 7.69 36.44
N PRO A 59 4.07 7.89 35.25
CA PRO A 59 2.63 8.13 35.10
C PRO A 59 1.84 7.00 35.75
N THR A 60 0.73 7.33 36.39
CA THR A 60 -0.13 6.33 37.02
C THR A 60 -0.76 5.42 35.97
N GLN A 61 -1.25 4.24 36.37
CA GLN A 61 -1.93 3.33 35.44
C GLN A 61 -3.16 3.98 34.78
N ALA A 62 -3.84 4.89 35.48
CA ALA A 62 -4.94 5.67 34.94
C ALA A 62 -4.45 6.65 33.87
N ASP A 63 -3.38 7.40 34.16
CA ASP A 63 -2.76 8.34 33.20
C ASP A 63 -2.27 7.63 31.94
N ARG A 64 -1.66 6.43 32.09
CA ARG A 64 -1.23 5.63 30.94
C ARG A 64 -2.41 5.16 30.08
N SER A 65 -3.52 4.76 30.69
CA SER A 65 -4.71 4.34 29.93
C SER A 65 -5.30 5.49 29.12
N GLU A 66 -5.31 6.70 29.68
CA GLU A 66 -5.78 7.91 28.98
C GLU A 66 -4.85 8.29 27.83
N LEU A 67 -3.54 8.24 28.04
CA LEU A 67 -2.55 8.46 26.99
C LEU A 67 -2.68 7.44 25.85
N VAL A 68 -2.89 6.16 26.17
CA VAL A 68 -3.10 5.12 25.16
C VAL A 68 -4.37 5.35 24.34
N ALA A 69 -5.46 5.76 25.00
CA ALA A 69 -6.70 6.07 24.31
C ALA A 69 -6.56 7.30 23.40
N ALA A 70 -5.90 8.36 23.87
CA ALA A 70 -5.67 9.57 23.11
C ALA A 70 -4.79 9.33 21.87
N GLU A 71 -3.68 8.60 22.01
CA GLU A 71 -2.78 8.31 20.89
C GLU A 71 -3.44 7.40 19.84
N SER A 72 -4.22 6.41 20.30
CA SER A 72 -4.99 5.55 19.41
C SER A 72 -6.07 6.31 18.64
N ALA A 73 -6.76 7.25 19.30
CA ALA A 73 -7.76 8.10 18.65
C ALA A 73 -7.10 9.00 17.60
N ARG A 74 -5.96 9.61 17.93
CA ARG A 74 -5.19 10.46 17.01
C ARG A 74 -4.71 9.68 15.78
N LEU A 75 -4.24 8.44 15.95
CA LEU A 75 -3.86 7.58 14.82
C LEU A 75 -5.05 7.26 13.92
N ASN A 76 -6.21 6.94 14.51
CA ASN A 76 -7.41 6.61 13.73
C ASN A 76 -7.95 7.83 12.96
N GLU A 77 -7.91 9.02 13.56
CA GLU A 77 -8.26 10.27 12.87
C GLU A 77 -7.32 10.52 11.69
N TRP A 78 -6.02 10.33 11.88
CA TRP A 78 -5.06 10.44 10.78
C TRP A 78 -5.27 9.40 9.68
N PHE A 79 -5.64 8.15 10.02
CA PHE A 79 -5.99 7.16 9.01
C PHE A 79 -7.23 7.56 8.20
N GLU A 80 -8.24 8.16 8.86
CA GLU A 80 -9.40 8.71 8.17
C GLU A 80 -8.99 9.82 7.21
N ASP A 81 -8.12 10.75 7.63
CA ASP A 81 -7.59 11.80 6.76
C ASP A 81 -6.87 11.21 5.54
N LYS A 82 -6.00 10.20 5.73
CA LYS A 82 -5.31 9.53 4.61
C LYS A 82 -6.24 8.76 3.69
N PHE A 83 -7.32 8.22 4.23
CA PHE A 83 -8.37 7.60 3.44
C PHE A 83 -9.09 8.64 2.58
N GLN A 84 -9.48 9.79 3.14
CA GLN A 84 -10.12 10.87 2.39
C GLN A 84 -9.19 11.44 1.30
N GLU A 85 -7.92 11.67 1.62
CA GLU A 85 -6.91 12.07 0.63
C GLU A 85 -6.82 11.07 -0.54
N THR A 86 -6.96 9.77 -0.26
CA THR A 86 -6.96 8.71 -1.29
C THR A 86 -8.23 8.75 -2.13
N LEU A 87 -9.39 9.00 -1.52
CA LEU A 87 -10.65 9.18 -2.24
C LEU A 87 -10.63 10.41 -3.14
N ASP A 88 -10.07 11.53 -2.68
CA ASP A 88 -9.98 12.77 -3.45
C ASP A 88 -9.17 12.60 -4.75
N ARG A 89 -8.22 11.66 -4.77
CA ARG A 89 -7.43 11.32 -5.97
C ARG A 89 -8.05 10.22 -6.83
N ASN A 90 -9.17 9.62 -6.40
CA ASN A 90 -9.77 8.46 -7.05
C ASN A 90 -11.28 8.66 -7.31
N PRO A 91 -11.66 9.44 -8.34
CA PRO A 91 -13.06 9.70 -8.69
C PRO A 91 -13.93 8.46 -8.89
N MET A 92 -13.36 7.37 -9.43
CA MET A 92 -14.10 6.12 -9.60
C MET A 92 -14.35 5.43 -8.26
N TYR A 93 -13.39 5.45 -7.33
CA TYR A 93 -13.58 4.89 -6.01
C TYR A 93 -14.61 5.69 -5.19
N GLN A 94 -14.61 7.03 -5.30
CA GLN A 94 -15.71 7.86 -4.78
C GLN A 94 -17.07 7.35 -5.27
N THR A 95 -17.18 7.10 -6.58
CA THR A 95 -18.42 6.61 -7.21
C THR A 95 -18.83 5.24 -6.65
N TYR A 96 -17.88 4.33 -6.42
CA TYR A 96 -18.14 3.04 -5.79
C TYR A 96 -18.69 3.17 -4.36
N LEU A 97 -18.27 4.20 -3.62
CA LEU A 97 -18.76 4.51 -2.28
C LEU A 97 -20.03 5.38 -2.26
N GLY A 98 -20.54 5.78 -3.43
CA GLY A 98 -21.71 6.68 -3.54
C GLY A 98 -21.39 8.15 -3.27
N VAL A 99 -20.11 8.52 -3.21
CA VAL A 99 -19.64 9.90 -3.12
C VAL A 99 -19.63 10.51 -4.53
N LYS A 100 -20.17 11.73 -4.65
CA LYS A 100 -20.41 12.39 -5.95
C LYS A 100 -19.59 13.69 -6.15
N THR A 101 -18.50 13.87 -5.42
CA THR A 101 -17.68 15.09 -5.49
C THR A 101 -17.03 15.26 -6.87
N ASP A 102 -16.40 14.20 -7.40
CA ASP A 102 -15.77 14.16 -8.73
C ASP A 102 -16.51 13.22 -9.70
N TYR A 103 -17.83 13.26 -9.66
CA TYR A 103 -18.68 12.27 -10.33
C TYR A 103 -18.59 12.30 -11.86
N ASP A 104 -18.06 13.39 -12.42
CA ASP A 104 -17.82 13.64 -13.84
C ASP A 104 -16.46 13.12 -14.35
N LYS A 105 -15.58 12.66 -13.45
CA LYS A 105 -14.19 12.28 -13.79
C LYS A 105 -13.97 10.77 -13.84
N TRP A 106 -13.00 10.37 -14.66
CA TRP A 106 -12.32 9.08 -14.62
C TRP A 106 -11.06 9.17 -13.75
N ASN A 107 -10.55 8.04 -13.30
CA ASN A 107 -9.23 7.99 -12.69
C ASN A 107 -8.15 8.29 -13.74
N ASP A 108 -7.07 8.93 -13.31
CA ASP A 108 -5.82 8.92 -14.07
C ASP A 108 -5.16 7.55 -13.87
N VAL A 109 -5.05 6.77 -14.95
CA VAL A 109 -4.49 5.41 -14.93
C VAL A 109 -3.13 5.34 -15.61
N SER A 110 -2.46 6.47 -15.81
CA SER A 110 -1.12 6.52 -16.36
C SER A 110 -0.08 5.88 -15.43
N ASP A 111 1.04 5.39 -15.99
CA ASP A 111 2.17 4.90 -15.19
C ASP A 111 2.74 5.99 -14.26
N ALA A 112 2.74 7.24 -14.72
CA ALA A 112 3.16 8.37 -13.91
C ALA A 112 2.31 8.51 -12.65
N LYS A 113 0.98 8.34 -12.78
CA LYS A 113 0.07 8.36 -11.63
C LYS A 113 0.31 7.18 -10.69
N ALA A 114 0.54 5.99 -11.22
CA ALA A 114 0.88 4.81 -10.41
C ALA A 114 2.17 5.02 -9.59
N ILE A 115 3.18 5.67 -10.18
CA ILE A 115 4.42 6.05 -9.47
C ILE A 115 4.14 7.08 -8.37
N GLU A 116 3.39 8.13 -8.68
CA GLU A 116 3.02 9.15 -7.70
C GLU A 116 2.29 8.53 -6.50
N ASP A 117 1.28 7.70 -6.75
CA ASP A 117 0.48 7.08 -5.69
C ASP A 117 1.31 6.14 -4.81
N MET A 118 2.28 5.42 -5.38
CA MET A 118 3.22 4.60 -4.62
C MET A 118 4.12 5.45 -3.72
N GLU A 119 4.63 6.59 -4.19
CA GLU A 119 5.42 7.51 -3.36
C GLU A 119 4.57 8.15 -2.25
N ILE A 120 3.31 8.47 -2.51
CA ILE A 120 2.38 8.94 -1.49
C ILE A 120 2.18 7.87 -0.41
N GLN A 121 1.98 6.60 -0.81
CA GLN A 121 1.80 5.51 0.16
C GLN A 121 3.05 5.32 1.04
N ARG A 122 4.25 5.36 0.44
CA ARG A 122 5.53 5.32 1.17
C ARG A 122 5.65 6.49 2.16
N ALA A 123 5.33 7.70 1.70
CA ALA A 123 5.39 8.90 2.52
C ALA A 123 4.41 8.83 3.71
N ASN A 124 3.18 8.37 3.48
CA ASN A 124 2.18 8.19 4.53
C ASN A 124 2.66 7.22 5.61
N ILE A 125 3.25 6.07 5.24
CA ILE A 125 3.76 5.11 6.23
C ILE A 125 4.99 5.66 6.98
N ALA A 126 5.86 6.40 6.31
CA ALA A 126 6.99 7.07 6.97
C ALA A 126 6.52 8.16 7.96
N GLU A 127 5.52 8.94 7.56
CA GLU A 127 4.85 9.93 8.42
C GLU A 127 4.21 9.25 9.64
N MET A 128 3.46 8.16 9.44
CA MET A 128 2.87 7.37 10.53
C MET A 128 3.92 6.95 11.58
N LYS A 129 5.05 6.38 11.12
CA LYS A 129 6.13 5.94 12.01
C LYS A 129 6.83 7.08 12.75
N THR A 130 6.76 8.29 12.22
CA THR A 130 7.38 9.48 12.80
C THR A 130 6.45 10.17 13.79
N LEU A 131 5.17 10.24 13.46
CA LEU A 131 4.20 11.03 14.22
C LEU A 131 3.64 10.29 15.43
N PHE A 132 3.62 8.95 15.44
CA PHE A 132 2.87 8.16 16.42
C PHE A 132 3.76 7.17 17.17
N ASP A 133 3.47 6.97 18.46
CA ASP A 133 4.15 5.99 19.31
C ASP A 133 3.39 4.67 19.34
N PHE A 134 3.95 3.65 18.67
CA PHE A 134 3.37 2.31 18.61
C PHE A 134 3.13 1.69 19.99
N ASP A 135 4.01 1.92 20.98
CA ASP A 135 3.88 1.33 22.30
C ASP A 135 2.77 1.97 23.13
N LEU A 136 2.36 3.18 22.74
CA LEU A 136 1.24 3.92 23.31
C LEU A 136 -0.08 3.68 22.54
N LEU A 137 -0.14 2.67 21.66
CA LEU A 137 -1.38 2.28 20.99
C LEU A 137 -2.12 1.15 21.73
N ASN A 138 -3.44 1.16 21.64
CA ASN A 138 -4.27 0.02 22.05
C ASN A 138 -4.17 -1.12 21.02
N ASP A 139 -4.66 -2.31 21.37
CA ASP A 139 -4.49 -3.51 20.54
C ASP A 139 -5.11 -3.40 19.14
N GLN A 140 -6.24 -2.68 19.02
CA GLN A 140 -6.90 -2.46 17.74
C GLN A 140 -6.10 -1.50 16.86
N ALA A 141 -5.62 -0.39 17.40
CA ALA A 141 -4.78 0.56 16.68
C ALA A 141 -3.43 -0.06 16.27
N LYS A 142 -2.85 -0.92 17.12
CA LYS A 142 -1.68 -1.73 16.76
C LYS A 142 -1.96 -2.71 15.62
N LEU A 143 -3.18 -3.25 15.52
CA LEU A 143 -3.57 -4.08 14.38
C LEU A 143 -3.65 -3.23 13.10
N SER A 144 -4.35 -2.09 13.14
CA SER A 144 -4.44 -1.17 11.99
C SER A 144 -3.06 -0.71 11.50
N TRP A 145 -2.16 -0.36 12.43
CA TRP A 145 -0.75 -0.04 12.11
C TRP A 145 -0.07 -1.16 11.31
N ARG A 146 -0.13 -2.39 11.82
CA ARG A 146 0.53 -3.54 11.19
C ARG A 146 -0.08 -3.87 9.84
N LEU A 147 -1.39 -3.66 9.68
CA LEU A 147 -2.07 -3.81 8.38
C LEU A 147 -1.58 -2.75 7.39
N ALA A 148 -1.46 -1.49 7.80
CA ALA A 148 -0.93 -0.43 6.94
C ALA A 148 0.53 -0.70 6.51
N GLU A 149 1.38 -1.19 7.42
CA GLU A 149 2.74 -1.63 7.06
C GLU A 149 2.75 -2.82 6.11
N TYR A 150 1.86 -3.80 6.33
CA TYR A 150 1.72 -4.98 5.47
C TYR A 150 1.25 -4.59 4.06
N GLU A 151 0.25 -3.71 3.95
CA GLU A 151 -0.29 -3.24 2.68
C GLU A 151 0.76 -2.50 1.85
N LEU A 152 1.58 -1.65 2.47
CA LEU A 152 2.71 -1.03 1.77
C LEU A 152 3.73 -2.09 1.33
N ALA A 153 4.10 -3.04 2.19
CA ALA A 153 5.08 -4.06 1.85
C ALA A 153 4.63 -4.91 0.64
N GLU A 154 3.35 -5.30 0.60
CA GLU A 154 2.75 -6.01 -0.54
C GLU A 154 2.74 -5.14 -1.80
N ALA A 155 2.35 -3.86 -1.66
CA ALA A 155 2.32 -2.93 -2.78
C ALA A 155 3.73 -2.72 -3.36
N GLU A 156 4.76 -2.55 -2.52
CA GLU A 156 6.15 -2.41 -2.95
C GLU A 156 6.69 -3.68 -3.61
N ALA A 157 6.34 -4.86 -3.08
CA ALA A 157 6.73 -6.13 -3.68
C ALA A 157 6.08 -6.33 -5.07
N GLY A 158 4.85 -5.88 -5.25
CA GLY A 158 4.11 -5.94 -6.52
C GLY A 158 4.52 -4.87 -7.54
N PHE A 159 4.96 -3.70 -7.09
CA PHE A 159 5.18 -2.53 -7.95
C PHE A 159 6.18 -2.74 -9.12
N PRO A 160 7.27 -3.51 -8.97
CA PRO A 160 8.14 -3.87 -10.10
C PRO A 160 7.42 -4.61 -11.23
N TYR A 161 6.30 -5.26 -10.92
CA TYR A 161 5.49 -6.07 -11.83
C TYR A 161 4.17 -5.39 -12.24
N ARG A 162 4.00 -4.08 -11.98
CA ARG A 162 2.74 -3.38 -12.26
C ARG A 162 2.28 -3.39 -13.73
N HIS A 163 3.16 -3.73 -14.67
CA HIS A 163 2.85 -3.89 -16.10
C HIS A 163 2.64 -5.36 -16.52
N TYR A 164 2.55 -6.29 -15.58
CA TYR A 164 2.48 -7.73 -15.86
C TYR A 164 1.04 -8.24 -15.96
N ASP A 165 0.05 -7.36 -15.84
CA ASP A 165 -1.37 -7.69 -16.02
C ASP A 165 -1.83 -7.40 -17.46
N TYR A 166 -2.99 -7.94 -17.83
CA TYR A 166 -3.60 -7.73 -19.13
C TYR A 166 -4.65 -6.62 -19.05
N VAL A 167 -4.29 -5.43 -19.51
CA VAL A 167 -5.21 -4.27 -19.58
C VAL A 167 -6.50 -4.60 -20.36
N PHE A 168 -6.34 -5.39 -21.43
CA PHE A 168 -7.45 -5.90 -22.24
C PHE A 168 -7.47 -7.43 -22.19
N ASP A 169 -8.53 -7.97 -21.59
CA ASP A 169 -8.78 -9.40 -21.48
C ASP A 169 -10.29 -9.70 -21.52
N GLN A 170 -10.64 -10.97 -21.73
CA GLN A 170 -12.01 -11.45 -21.94
C GLN A 170 -12.88 -11.53 -20.66
N MET A 171 -12.32 -11.31 -19.48
CA MET A 171 -12.99 -11.43 -18.18
C MET A 171 -13.20 -10.07 -17.51
N ARG A 172 -12.17 -9.21 -17.50
CA ARG A 172 -12.18 -7.94 -16.76
C ARG A 172 -11.50 -6.78 -17.49
N GLY A 173 -11.28 -6.93 -18.79
CA GLY A 173 -10.61 -5.90 -19.59
C GLY A 173 -11.34 -4.56 -19.61
N VAL A 174 -10.57 -3.50 -19.79
CA VAL A 174 -11.06 -2.10 -19.78
C VAL A 174 -12.18 -1.86 -20.80
N GLN A 175 -12.15 -2.56 -21.94
CA GLN A 175 -13.14 -2.44 -23.01
C GLN A 175 -14.57 -2.77 -22.55
N SER A 176 -14.73 -3.71 -21.62
CA SER A 176 -16.03 -4.06 -21.02
C SER A 176 -16.24 -3.38 -19.68
N GLY A 177 -15.17 -3.02 -18.98
CA GLY A 177 -15.21 -2.29 -17.71
C GLY A 177 -15.82 -0.89 -17.82
N ILE A 178 -15.50 -0.14 -18.89
CA ILE A 178 -16.04 1.22 -19.11
C ILE A 178 -17.58 1.24 -19.14
N PRO A 179 -18.26 0.49 -20.03
CA PRO A 179 -19.73 0.47 -20.05
C PRO A 179 -20.31 -0.13 -18.77
N ALA A 180 -19.68 -1.17 -18.20
CA ALA A 180 -20.15 -1.76 -16.94
C ALA A 180 -20.12 -0.76 -15.78
N PHE A 181 -19.07 0.05 -15.65
CA PHE A 181 -18.97 1.08 -14.62
C PHE A 181 -20.03 2.16 -14.80
N LEU A 182 -20.19 2.67 -16.02
CA LEU A 182 -21.19 3.69 -16.32
C LEU A 182 -22.62 3.19 -16.02
N VAL A 183 -22.98 2.00 -16.48
CA VAL A 183 -24.33 1.43 -16.30
C VAL A 183 -24.63 1.09 -14.85
N ASN A 184 -23.69 0.49 -14.13
CA ASN A 184 -23.97 -0.09 -12.81
C ASN A 184 -23.63 0.85 -11.65
N GLN A 185 -22.65 1.74 -11.83
CA GLN A 185 -22.11 2.56 -10.74
C GLN A 185 -22.49 4.03 -10.85
N HIS A 186 -22.61 4.58 -12.06
CA HIS A 186 -23.02 5.97 -12.25
C HIS A 186 -24.56 6.09 -12.30
N GLY A 187 -25.19 6.16 -11.13
CA GLY A 187 -26.62 6.44 -11.01
C GLY A 187 -26.98 7.89 -11.37
N VAL A 188 -28.02 8.07 -12.19
CA VAL A 188 -28.54 9.36 -12.62
C VAL A 188 -29.90 9.64 -11.96
N THR A 189 -29.89 10.53 -10.97
CA THR A 189 -31.07 10.90 -10.17
C THR A 189 -31.39 12.40 -10.21
N SER A 190 -30.55 13.19 -10.86
CA SER A 190 -30.66 14.64 -10.97
C SER A 190 -30.09 15.12 -12.31
N LEU A 191 -30.31 16.40 -12.63
CA LEU A 191 -29.69 17.03 -13.80
C LEU A 191 -28.15 17.02 -13.71
N SER A 192 -27.59 17.33 -12.54
CA SER A 192 -26.13 17.35 -12.36
C SER A 192 -25.51 15.95 -12.52
N ASP A 193 -26.23 14.89 -12.11
CA ASP A 193 -25.77 13.52 -12.37
C ASP A 193 -25.76 13.23 -13.88
N ALA A 194 -26.78 13.69 -14.62
CA ALA A 194 -26.84 13.49 -16.07
C ALA A 194 -25.72 14.23 -16.81
N GLU A 195 -25.42 15.46 -16.39
CA GLU A 195 -24.30 16.25 -16.91
C GLU A 195 -22.95 15.56 -16.61
N ALA A 196 -22.78 15.03 -15.40
CA ALA A 196 -21.59 14.25 -15.03
C ALA A 196 -21.46 12.95 -15.83
N TYR A 197 -22.57 12.26 -16.12
CA TYR A 197 -22.59 11.08 -16.97
C TYR A 197 -22.11 11.41 -18.39
N VAL A 198 -22.58 12.52 -18.97
CA VAL A 198 -22.13 13.01 -20.28
C VAL A 198 -20.65 13.36 -20.26
N ALA A 199 -20.18 14.07 -19.23
CA ALA A 199 -18.76 14.40 -19.08
C ALA A 199 -17.88 13.14 -19.02
N ARG A 200 -18.32 12.08 -18.33
CA ARG A 200 -17.62 10.79 -18.37
C ARG A 200 -17.62 10.16 -19.75
N LEU A 201 -18.72 10.19 -20.49
CA LEU A 201 -18.74 9.68 -21.87
C LEU A 201 -17.72 10.40 -22.74
N GLU A 202 -17.64 11.73 -22.63
CA GLU A 202 -16.64 12.54 -23.34
C GLU A 202 -15.21 12.23 -22.87
N GLY A 203 -15.01 11.95 -21.58
CA GLY A 203 -13.73 11.58 -21.00
C GLY A 203 -13.23 10.16 -21.30
N VAL A 204 -14.05 9.30 -21.93
CA VAL A 204 -13.67 7.92 -22.27
C VAL A 204 -12.44 7.88 -23.18
N GLU A 205 -12.33 8.81 -24.13
CA GLU A 205 -11.19 8.85 -25.06
C GLU A 205 -9.85 8.95 -24.31
N THR A 206 -9.73 9.90 -23.39
CA THR A 206 -8.53 10.08 -22.57
C THR A 206 -8.25 8.86 -21.69
N TYR A 207 -9.26 8.35 -20.99
CA TYR A 207 -9.12 7.20 -20.10
C TYR A 207 -8.69 5.93 -20.87
N LEU A 208 -9.28 5.68 -22.03
CA LEU A 208 -8.92 4.56 -22.88
C LEU A 208 -7.53 4.73 -23.49
N ALA A 209 -7.13 5.94 -23.88
CA ALA A 209 -5.80 6.22 -24.41
C ALA A 209 -4.69 5.88 -23.39
N GLN A 210 -4.84 6.27 -22.12
CA GLN A 210 -3.90 5.89 -21.06
C GLN A 210 -3.79 4.37 -20.90
N ASN A 211 -4.90 3.65 -20.99
CA ASN A 211 -4.91 2.18 -20.95
C ASN A 211 -4.23 1.55 -22.17
N ILE A 212 -4.41 2.13 -23.36
CA ILE A 212 -3.69 1.70 -24.57
C ILE A 212 -2.18 1.88 -24.38
N GLU A 213 -1.73 3.03 -23.88
CA GLU A 213 -0.31 3.28 -23.60
C GLU A 213 0.27 2.23 -22.63
N ASN A 214 -0.47 1.91 -21.55
CA ASN A 214 -0.09 0.86 -20.61
C ASN A 214 0.02 -0.50 -21.30
N ALA A 215 -0.97 -0.86 -22.14
CA ALA A 215 -0.98 -2.13 -22.86
C ALA A 215 0.16 -2.24 -23.88
N GLU A 216 0.46 -1.16 -24.59
CA GLU A 216 1.58 -1.08 -25.53
C GLU A 216 2.92 -1.23 -24.80
N TYR A 217 3.07 -0.60 -23.64
CA TYR A 217 4.25 -0.76 -22.81
C TYR A 217 4.41 -2.22 -22.34
N SER A 218 3.37 -2.85 -21.80
CA SER A 218 3.38 -4.28 -21.43
C SER A 218 3.74 -5.17 -22.62
N ALA A 219 3.18 -4.90 -23.80
CA ALA A 219 3.49 -5.64 -25.02
C ALA A 219 4.97 -5.51 -25.42
N SER A 220 5.57 -4.33 -25.23
CA SER A 220 7.01 -4.11 -25.48
C SER A 220 7.92 -4.97 -24.58
N LEU A 221 7.41 -5.39 -23.42
CA LEU A 221 8.07 -6.32 -22.49
C LEU A 221 7.77 -7.79 -22.81
N GLY A 222 6.97 -8.07 -23.85
CA GLY A 222 6.51 -9.42 -24.20
C GLY A 222 5.35 -9.92 -23.33
N ILE A 223 4.72 -9.06 -22.54
CA ILE A 223 3.54 -9.38 -21.75
C ILE A 223 2.31 -9.06 -22.58
N MET A 224 1.64 -10.10 -23.05
CA MET A 224 0.44 -9.98 -23.89
C MET A 224 -0.56 -11.09 -23.54
N PRO A 225 -1.87 -10.82 -23.73
CA PRO A 225 -2.88 -11.86 -23.56
C PRO A 225 -2.61 -13.08 -24.45
N PRO A 226 -3.05 -14.28 -24.04
CA PRO A 226 -2.96 -15.46 -24.89
C PRO A 226 -3.80 -15.29 -26.16
N ALA A 227 -3.38 -15.93 -27.26
CA ALA A 227 -3.98 -15.74 -28.58
C ALA A 227 -5.51 -15.98 -28.62
N PHE A 228 -6.03 -16.89 -27.78
CA PHE A 228 -7.46 -17.20 -27.72
C PHE A 228 -8.31 -16.07 -27.11
N ALA A 229 -7.70 -15.12 -26.38
CA ALA A 229 -8.42 -14.01 -25.76
C ALA A 229 -8.83 -12.94 -26.79
N TYR A 230 -8.01 -12.72 -27.82
CA TYR A 230 -8.22 -11.65 -28.79
C TYR A 230 -9.59 -11.68 -29.50
N PRO A 231 -10.12 -12.82 -29.97
CA PRO A 231 -11.47 -12.84 -30.56
C PRO A 231 -12.56 -12.33 -29.61
N TYR A 232 -12.48 -12.64 -28.31
CA TYR A 232 -13.43 -12.15 -27.31
C TYR A 232 -13.27 -10.65 -27.08
N VAL A 233 -12.03 -10.19 -26.84
CA VAL A 233 -11.74 -8.76 -26.63
C VAL A 233 -12.18 -7.91 -27.84
N LEU A 234 -11.91 -8.38 -29.06
CA LEU A 234 -12.35 -7.72 -30.29
C LEU A 234 -13.87 -7.71 -30.45
N ASN A 235 -14.54 -8.80 -30.06
CA ASN A 235 -15.99 -8.87 -30.09
C ASN A 235 -16.60 -7.88 -29.08
N ASP A 236 -16.11 -7.85 -27.85
CA ASP A 236 -16.59 -6.95 -26.80
C ASP A 236 -16.39 -5.49 -27.20
N SER A 237 -15.20 -5.16 -27.71
CA SER A 237 -14.88 -3.80 -28.17
C SER A 237 -15.81 -3.34 -29.30
N LYS A 238 -16.12 -4.22 -30.26
CA LYS A 238 -17.08 -3.93 -31.33
C LYS A 238 -18.49 -3.78 -30.78
N GLY A 239 -18.90 -4.64 -29.84
CA GLY A 239 -20.22 -4.61 -29.22
C GLY A 239 -20.57 -3.25 -28.59
N VAL A 240 -19.59 -2.50 -28.09
CA VAL A 240 -19.79 -1.15 -27.53
C VAL A 240 -20.19 -0.12 -28.59
N ILE A 241 -19.73 -0.29 -29.84
CA ILE A 241 -19.90 0.68 -30.92
C ILE A 241 -20.75 0.17 -32.09
N THR A 242 -21.43 -0.97 -31.91
CA THR A 242 -22.33 -1.58 -32.89
C THR A 242 -23.71 -1.80 -32.30
N GLY A 243 -24.74 -1.80 -33.14
CA GLY A 243 -26.14 -1.87 -32.71
C GLY A 243 -26.73 -0.47 -32.49
N TYR A 244 -28.00 -0.42 -32.13
CA TYR A 244 -28.69 0.85 -31.86
C TYR A 244 -28.03 1.58 -30.68
N PRO A 245 -27.75 2.90 -30.77
CA PRO A 245 -28.15 3.84 -31.82
C PRO A 245 -27.10 4.06 -32.95
N PHE A 246 -25.98 3.35 -32.94
CA PHE A 246 -24.87 3.55 -33.88
C PHE A 246 -25.12 2.92 -35.26
N THR A 247 -25.87 1.83 -35.30
CA THR A 247 -26.31 1.15 -36.53
C THR A 247 -27.81 0.87 -36.47
N THR A 248 -28.46 0.83 -37.63
CA THR A 248 -29.92 0.58 -37.74
C THR A 248 -30.31 -0.89 -37.65
N ASP A 249 -29.32 -1.78 -37.60
CA ASP A 249 -29.53 -3.22 -37.62
C ASP A 249 -29.70 -3.72 -36.17
N VAL A 250 -30.86 -4.32 -35.88
CA VAL A 250 -31.19 -5.01 -34.62
C VAL A 250 -31.27 -6.51 -34.88
#